data_AF-A0A2N8P437-F1
#
_entry.id   AF-A0A2N8P437-F1
#
_cell.length_a   1.000
_cell.length_b   1.000
_cell.length_c   1.000
_cell.angle_alpha   90.00
_cell.angle_beta   90.00
_cell.angle_gamma   90.00
#
_symmetry.space_group_name_H-M   'P 1'
#
loop_
_entity.id
_entity.type
_entity.pdbx_description
1 polymer ?
#
loop_
_entity_poly.entity_id
_entity_poly.type
_entity_poly.pdbx_seq_one_letter_code
_entity_poly.pdbx_strand_id
1 'polypeptide(L)'
;MAEVLKTMKAPEAMAVLAYVLYGSTPELIGQQLGITTYAAFRVVSQSLSMLRHPAQVQKLRDYIMDTDGEVVIDFELRGMIRGWNMERFAPVCVQCARRYQLDRLHSPYVWRNFLGRPRKYCSNRCRQAAYRARRSERNTP
;
A
#
# COMPACT_ATOMS: atom_id res chain seq x y z
N MET A 1 9.20 -1.09 -13.16
CA MET A 1 7.77 -1.16 -12.70
C MET A 1 6.89 -0.06 -13.29
N ALA A 2 7.40 1.18 -13.45
CA ALA A 2 6.63 2.30 -14.02
C ALA A 2 6.07 2.04 -15.43
N GLU A 3 6.84 1.38 -16.32
CA GLU A 3 6.40 1.07 -17.68
C GLU A 3 5.13 0.23 -17.76
N VAL A 4 4.98 -0.76 -16.88
CA VAL A 4 3.79 -1.61 -16.85
C VAL A 4 2.58 -0.80 -16.39
N LEU A 5 2.77 0.07 -15.39
CA LEU A 5 1.71 0.93 -14.85
C LEU A 5 1.26 2.01 -15.84
N LYS A 6 2.16 2.49 -16.71
CA LYS A 6 1.84 3.44 -17.79
C LYS A 6 0.83 2.88 -18.81
N THR A 7 0.72 1.55 -18.92
CA THR A 7 -0.28 0.92 -19.82
C THR A 7 -1.70 0.91 -19.24
N MET A 8 -1.85 1.24 -17.97
CA MET A 8 -3.12 1.23 -17.25
C MET A 8 -3.72 2.64 -17.17
N LYS A 9 -5.04 2.74 -16.95
CA LYS A 9 -5.65 4.04 -16.64
C LYS A 9 -5.16 4.52 -15.27
N ALA A 10 -4.99 5.84 -15.11
CA ALA A 10 -4.47 6.41 -13.88
C ALA A 10 -5.20 5.95 -12.59
N PRO A 11 -6.54 5.84 -12.53
CA PRO A 11 -7.23 5.33 -11.34
C PRO A 11 -6.89 3.88 -10.99
N GLU A 12 -6.67 3.04 -12.01
CA GLU A 12 -6.32 1.63 -11.84
C GLU A 12 -4.88 1.49 -11.35
N ALA A 13 -3.95 2.24 -11.96
CA ALA A 13 -2.56 2.30 -11.52
C ALA A 13 -2.45 2.84 -10.08
N MET A 14 -3.20 3.89 -9.73
CA MET A 14 -3.28 4.41 -8.37
C MET A 14 -3.81 3.37 -7.38
N ALA A 15 -4.89 2.65 -7.73
CA ALA A 15 -5.46 1.61 -6.86
C ALA A 15 -4.46 0.48 -6.59
N VAL A 16 -3.74 0.02 -7.62
CA VAL A 16 -2.68 -0.99 -7.47
C VAL A 16 -1.55 -0.46 -6.60
N LEU A 17 -1.04 0.74 -6.86
CA LEU A 17 0.04 1.32 -6.07
C LEU A 17 -0.37 1.54 -4.61
N ALA A 18 -1.59 2.00 -4.35
CA ALA A 18 -2.15 2.12 -3.01
C ALA A 18 -2.15 0.76 -2.29
N TYR A 19 -2.62 -0.29 -2.96
CA TYR A 19 -2.64 -1.64 -2.41
C TYR A 19 -1.23 -2.19 -2.15
N VAL A 20 -0.34 -2.11 -3.13
CA VAL A 20 0.99 -2.72 -3.10
C VAL A 20 1.98 -1.95 -2.23
N LEU A 21 2.03 -0.62 -2.36
CA LEU A 21 3.02 0.20 -1.63
C LEU A 21 2.56 0.58 -0.23
N TYR A 22 1.26 0.82 -0.03
CA TYR A 22 0.73 1.35 1.23
C TYR A 22 -0.11 0.34 2.02
N GLY A 23 -0.48 -0.78 1.41
CA GLY A 23 -1.33 -1.79 2.06
C GLY A 23 -2.73 -1.26 2.33
N SER A 24 -3.16 -0.29 1.51
CA SER A 24 -4.46 0.36 1.64
C SER A 24 -5.57 -0.65 1.44
N THR A 25 -6.62 -0.56 2.25
CA THR A 25 -7.78 -1.44 2.11
C THR A 25 -8.68 -0.95 0.96
N PRO A 26 -9.51 -1.83 0.36
CA PRO A 26 -10.45 -1.43 -0.69
C PRO A 26 -11.39 -0.29 -0.27
N GLU A 27 -11.76 -0.21 1.02
CA GLU A 27 -12.59 0.87 1.54
C GLU A 27 -11.89 2.22 1.45
N LEU A 28 -10.62 2.29 1.89
CA LEU A 28 -9.82 3.51 1.81
C LEU A 28 -9.54 3.90 0.36
N ILE A 29 -9.23 2.93 -0.50
CA ILE A 29 -9.01 3.15 -1.93
C ILE A 29 -10.29 3.71 -2.57
N GLY A 30 -11.44 3.09 -2.29
CA GLY A 30 -12.74 3.55 -2.78
C GLY A 30 -13.05 4.97 -2.33
N GLN A 31 -12.87 5.27 -1.05
CA GLN A 31 -13.07 6.60 -0.49
C GLN A 31 -12.20 7.66 -1.18
N GLN A 32 -10.90 7.37 -1.39
CA GLN A 32 -9.97 8.34 -1.97
C GLN A 32 -10.15 8.51 -3.49
N LEU A 33 -10.65 7.49 -4.19
CA LEU A 33 -10.92 7.54 -5.63
C LEU A 33 -12.37 7.94 -5.97
N GLY A 34 -13.23 8.12 -4.97
CA GLY A 34 -14.65 8.44 -5.18
C GLY A 34 -15.45 7.29 -5.81
N ILE A 35 -15.05 6.05 -5.55
CA ILE A 35 -15.72 4.83 -6.07
C ILE A 35 -16.18 3.95 -4.91
N THR A 36 -17.08 3.00 -5.20
CA THR A 36 -17.55 2.06 -4.18
C THR A 36 -16.45 1.09 -3.75
N THR A 37 -16.54 0.58 -2.52
CA THR A 37 -15.60 -0.43 -1.99
C THR A 37 -15.50 -1.65 -2.92
N TYR A 38 -16.64 -2.12 -3.43
CA TYR A 38 -16.68 -3.25 -4.36
C TYR A 38 -15.99 -2.93 -5.68
N ALA A 39 -16.19 -1.72 -6.23
CA ALA A 39 -15.50 -1.30 -7.44
C ALA A 39 -13.98 -1.20 -7.22
N ALA A 40 -13.54 -0.66 -6.08
CA ALA A 40 -12.13 -0.60 -5.70
C ALA A 40 -11.52 -2.01 -5.60
N PHE A 41 -12.19 -2.95 -4.92
CA PHE A 41 -11.76 -4.34 -4.83
C PHE A 41 -11.62 -5.00 -6.22
N ARG A 42 -12.62 -4.79 -7.09
CA ARG A 42 -12.62 -5.34 -8.45
C ARG A 42 -11.47 -4.79 -9.28
N VAL A 43 -11.24 -3.47 -9.24
CA VAL A 43 -10.13 -2.81 -9.94
C VAL A 43 -8.79 -3.39 -9.47
N VAL A 44 -8.54 -3.42 -8.17
CA VAL A 44 -7.30 -3.99 -7.61
C VAL A 44 -7.11 -5.43 -8.05
N SER A 45 -8.14 -6.26 -7.93
CA SER A 45 -8.07 -7.70 -8.28
C SER A 45 -7.79 -7.93 -9.76
N GLN A 46 -8.50 -7.21 -10.65
CA GLN A 46 -8.31 -7.31 -12.09
C GLN A 46 -6.92 -6.83 -12.50
N SER A 47 -6.49 -5.67 -11.98
CA SER A 47 -5.18 -5.13 -12.27
C SER A 47 -4.05 -6.02 -11.76
N LEU A 48 -4.15 -6.58 -10.55
CA LEU A 48 -3.18 -7.58 -10.06
C LEU A 48 -3.17 -8.83 -10.93
N SER A 49 -4.33 -9.28 -11.42
CA SER A 49 -4.39 -10.41 -12.35
C SER A 49 -3.71 -10.10 -13.67
N MET A 50 -3.86 -8.89 -14.21
CA MET A 50 -3.16 -8.45 -15.43
C MET A 50 -1.64 -8.42 -15.22
N LEU A 51 -1.19 -7.97 -14.04
CA LEU A 51 0.23 -7.96 -13.68
C LEU A 51 0.83 -9.37 -13.56
N ARG A 52 0.01 -10.38 -13.26
CA ARG A 52 0.43 -11.80 -13.22
C ARG A 52 0.48 -12.46 -14.60
N HIS A 53 0.05 -11.78 -15.65
CA HIS A 53 0.13 -12.32 -17.00
C HIS A 53 1.59 -12.55 -17.42
N PRO A 54 1.94 -13.67 -18.09
CA PRO A 54 3.32 -14.03 -18.39
C PRO A 54 4.13 -12.92 -19.07
N ALA A 55 3.52 -12.20 -20.03
CA ALA A 55 4.16 -11.08 -20.72
C ALA A 55 4.53 -9.90 -19.79
N GLN A 56 3.75 -9.66 -18.73
CA GLN A 56 4.03 -8.59 -17.75
C GLN A 56 4.97 -9.07 -16.66
N VAL A 57 4.83 -10.34 -16.25
CA VAL A 57 5.76 -10.98 -15.30
C VAL A 57 7.17 -11.01 -15.85
N GLN A 58 7.35 -11.25 -17.15
CA GLN A 58 8.67 -11.21 -17.77
C GLN A 58 9.31 -9.83 -17.62
N LYS A 59 8.59 -8.76 -18.00
CA LYS A 59 9.07 -7.37 -17.83
C LYS A 59 9.39 -7.01 -16.38
N LEU A 60 8.59 -7.51 -15.44
CA LEU A 60 8.84 -7.32 -14.01
C LEU A 60 10.04 -8.13 -13.51
N ARG A 61 10.26 -9.34 -14.03
CA ARG A 61 11.43 -10.17 -13.71
C ARG A 61 12.71 -9.57 -14.25
N ASP A 62 12.71 -9.14 -15.51
CA ASP A 62 13.86 -8.49 -16.15
C ASP A 62 14.28 -7.27 -15.33
N TYR A 63 13.30 -6.44 -14.93
CA TYR A 63 13.53 -5.31 -14.03
C TYR A 63 14.14 -5.69 -12.67
N ILE A 64 13.68 -6.77 -12.03
CA ILE A 64 14.19 -7.22 -10.72
C ILE A 64 15.62 -7.78 -10.85
N MET A 65 15.93 -8.43 -11.97
CA MET A 65 17.28 -8.96 -12.24
C MET A 65 18.27 -7.82 -12.48
N ASP A 66 17.85 -6.76 -13.17
CA ASP A 66 18.67 -5.56 -13.39
C ASP A 66 18.93 -4.75 -12.11
N THR A 67 18.13 -4.94 -11.06
CA THR A 67 18.25 -4.25 -9.76
C THR A 67 18.78 -5.13 -8.63
N ASP A 68 19.52 -6.20 -8.94
CA ASP A 68 20.10 -7.14 -7.96
C ASP A 68 19.09 -7.70 -6.94
N GLY A 69 17.81 -7.86 -7.36
CA GLY A 69 16.76 -8.39 -6.50
C GLY A 69 16.10 -7.36 -5.56
N GLU A 70 16.51 -6.09 -5.61
CA GLU A 70 15.85 -5.03 -4.84
C GLU A 70 14.68 -4.42 -5.64
N VAL A 71 13.53 -4.23 -5.00
CA VAL A 71 12.44 -3.42 -5.56
C VAL A 71 12.83 -1.96 -5.42
N VAL A 72 13.55 -1.44 -6.41
CA VAL A 72 13.95 -0.03 -6.45
C VAL A 72 12.74 0.79 -6.89
N ILE A 73 12.37 1.80 -6.10
CA ILE A 73 11.44 2.82 -6.59
C ILE A 73 12.24 3.77 -7.48
N ASP A 74 12.24 3.48 -8.79
CA ASP A 74 12.94 4.27 -9.81
C ASP A 74 12.43 5.73 -9.90
N PHE A 75 13.18 6.56 -10.61
CA PHE A 75 12.88 8.00 -10.73
C PHE A 75 11.49 8.26 -11.30
N GLU A 76 11.07 7.50 -12.30
CA GLU A 76 9.75 7.65 -12.92
C GLU A 76 8.63 7.27 -11.95
N LEU A 77 8.78 6.15 -11.25
CA LEU A 77 7.81 5.69 -10.25
C LEU A 77 7.71 6.69 -9.08
N ARG A 78 8.84 7.29 -8.65
CA ARG A 78 8.83 8.40 -7.68
C ARG A 78 8.07 9.61 -8.21
N GLY A 79 8.26 9.94 -9.49
CA GLY A 79 7.52 11.00 -10.18
C GLY A 79 6.01 10.76 -10.13
N MET A 80 5.56 9.54 -10.46
CA MET A 80 4.15 9.15 -10.40
C MET A 80 3.60 9.20 -8.96
N ILE A 81 4.34 8.67 -7.98
CA ILE A 81 3.94 8.68 -6.56
C ILE A 81 3.72 10.11 -6.06
N ARG A 82 4.63 11.02 -6.39
CA ARG A 82 4.52 12.44 -6.01
C ARG A 82 3.42 13.15 -6.79
N GLY A 83 3.39 12.99 -8.11
CA GLY A 83 2.42 13.65 -8.99
C GLY A 83 0.98 13.26 -8.69
N TRP A 84 0.74 12.03 -8.24
CA TRP A 84 -0.60 11.54 -7.86
C TRP A 84 -0.92 11.72 -6.37
N ASN A 85 -0.02 12.35 -5.60
CA ASN A 85 -0.16 12.54 -4.15
C ASN A 85 -0.54 11.22 -3.42
N MET A 86 0.23 10.17 -3.69
CA MET A 86 -0.11 8.81 -3.24
C MET A 86 -0.12 8.65 -1.71
N GLU A 87 0.48 9.59 -0.97
CA GLU A 87 0.46 9.61 0.50
C GLU A 87 -0.95 9.67 1.10
N ARG A 88 -1.95 10.13 0.34
CA ARG A 88 -3.36 10.11 0.79
C ARG A 88 -3.91 8.70 1.00
N PHE A 89 -3.31 7.71 0.35
CA PHE A 89 -3.69 6.30 0.49
C PHE A 89 -2.98 5.61 1.67
N ALA A 90 -2.00 6.27 2.30
CA ALA A 90 -1.32 5.71 3.46
C ALA A 90 -2.33 5.51 4.61
N PRO A 91 -2.39 4.30 5.21
CA PRO A 91 -3.29 4.08 6.33
C PRO A 91 -2.92 4.99 7.51
N VAL A 92 -3.87 5.21 8.40
CA VAL A 92 -3.66 6.04 9.61
C VAL A 92 -3.54 5.16 10.84
N CYS A 93 -2.65 5.54 11.75
CA CYS A 93 -2.52 4.89 13.04
C CYS A 93 -3.75 5.17 13.91
N VAL A 94 -4.41 4.11 14.40
CA VAL A 94 -5.59 4.24 15.28
C VAL A 94 -5.28 5.02 16.56
N GLN A 95 -4.04 4.98 17.05
CA GLN A 95 -3.67 5.63 18.32
C GLN A 95 -3.31 7.11 18.16
N CYS A 96 -2.59 7.48 17.10
CA CYS A 96 -2.01 8.83 16.98
C CYS A 96 -2.46 9.59 15.74
N ALA A 97 -3.38 9.02 14.95
CA ALA A 97 -3.92 9.56 13.70
C ALA A 97 -2.88 9.89 12.60
N ARG A 98 -1.59 9.61 12.82
CA ARG A 98 -0.54 9.84 11.82
C ARG A 98 -0.59 8.78 10.73
N ARG A 99 -0.39 9.23 9.49
CA ARG A 99 -0.20 8.36 8.32
C ARG A 99 1.10 7.57 8.45
N TYR A 100 1.12 6.35 7.91
CA TYR A 100 2.38 5.62 7.78
C TYR A 100 3.28 6.30 6.73
N GLN A 101 4.52 6.57 7.10
CA GLN A 101 5.52 7.12 6.17
C GLN A 101 6.17 5.98 5.38
N LEU A 102 6.23 6.13 4.05
CA LEU A 102 6.85 5.18 3.12
C LEU A 102 8.33 4.91 3.41
N ASP A 103 9.06 5.89 3.94
CA ASP A 103 10.48 5.72 4.29
C ASP A 103 10.70 4.62 5.34
N ARG A 104 9.65 4.23 6.08
CA ARG A 104 9.68 3.09 7.03
C ARG A 104 9.08 1.80 6.46
N LEU A 105 8.49 1.83 5.27
CA LEU A 105 7.99 0.68 4.51
C LEU A 105 9.07 -0.03 3.68
N HIS A 106 10.24 0.60 3.50
CA HIS A 106 11.43 0.00 2.86
C HIS A 106 12.10 -1.12 3.68
N SER A 107 11.52 -1.52 4.81
CA SER A 107 12.01 -2.70 5.51
C SER A 107 11.45 -3.95 4.82
N PRO A 108 12.29 -4.94 4.44
CA PRO A 108 11.85 -6.24 3.90
C PRO A 108 10.82 -6.96 4.80
N TYR A 109 10.79 -6.61 6.08
CA TYR A 109 9.81 -7.08 7.06
C TYR A 109 8.40 -6.51 6.87
N VAL A 110 8.25 -5.36 6.21
CA VAL A 110 6.93 -4.79 5.92
C VAL A 110 6.32 -5.54 4.75
N TRP A 111 7.09 -5.79 3.68
CA TRP A 111 6.71 -6.65 2.54
C TRP A 111 6.24 -8.06 2.95
N ARG A 112 6.96 -8.73 3.89
CA ARG A 112 6.53 -10.04 4.42
C ARG A 112 5.21 -10.01 5.21
N ASN A 113 4.80 -8.85 5.73
CA ASN A 113 3.55 -8.71 6.48
C ASN A 113 2.35 -8.27 5.61
N PHE A 114 2.53 -7.98 4.31
CA PHE A 114 1.41 -7.69 3.39
C PHE A 114 0.58 -8.92 3.05
N LEU A 115 1.13 -10.12 3.22
CA LEU A 115 0.37 -11.37 3.16
C LEU A 115 -0.43 -11.63 4.45
N GLY A 116 -0.34 -10.74 5.45
CA GLY A 116 -1.05 -10.81 6.73
C GLY A 116 -2.02 -9.64 6.96
N ARG A 117 -2.62 -9.60 8.15
CA ARG A 117 -3.58 -8.55 8.52
C ARG A 117 -2.89 -7.16 8.51
N PRO A 118 -3.47 -6.15 7.84
CA PRO A 118 -2.93 -4.79 7.83
C PRO A 118 -2.62 -4.24 9.23
N ARG A 119 -1.51 -3.51 9.35
CA ARG A 119 -1.10 -2.91 10.62
C ARG A 119 -2.09 -1.82 11.03
N LYS A 120 -2.61 -1.93 12.27
CA LYS A 120 -3.47 -0.90 12.89
C LYS A 120 -2.70 0.24 13.59
N TYR A 121 -1.41 0.02 13.89
CA TYR A 121 -0.59 0.97 14.64
C TYR A 121 0.76 1.23 13.96
N CYS A 122 1.21 2.49 13.96
CA CYS A 122 2.49 2.92 13.38
C CYS A 122 3.73 2.40 14.12
N SER A 123 3.58 1.94 15.36
CA SER A 123 4.68 1.43 16.18
C SER A 123 4.17 0.52 17.30
N ASN A 124 5.08 -0.26 17.89
CA ASN A 124 4.79 -1.03 19.11
C ASN A 124 4.43 -0.09 20.28
N ARG A 125 5.02 1.10 20.35
CA ARG A 125 4.65 2.14 21.32
C ARG A 125 3.17 2.53 21.19
N CYS A 126 2.71 2.82 19.97
CA CYS A 126 1.29 3.13 19.72
C CYS A 126 0.37 1.94 20.01
N ARG A 127 0.80 0.72 19.68
CA ARG A 127 0.05 -0.51 20.02
C ARG A 127 -0.12 -0.66 21.53
N GLN A 128 0.96 -0.48 22.30
CA GLN A 128 0.93 -0.59 23.76
C GLN A 128 0.11 0.53 24.40
N ALA A 129 0.21 1.77 23.90
CA ALA A 129 -0.61 2.87 24.37
C ALA A 129 -2.11 2.60 24.17
N ALA A 130 -2.50 2.15 22.97
CA ALA A 130 -3.89 1.76 22.68
C ALA A 130 -4.37 0.56 23.51
N TYR A 131 -3.47 -0.34 23.88
CA TYR A 131 -3.79 -1.46 24.77
C TYR A 131 -4.00 -0.99 26.21
N ARG A 132 -3.13 -0.11 26.73
CA ARG A 132 -3.26 0.46 28.08
C ARG A 132 -4.56 1.27 28.23
N ALA A 133 -4.90 2.11 27.25
CA ALA A 133 -6.15 2.87 27.24
C ALA A 133 -7.40 1.96 27.31
N ARG A 134 -7.46 0.91 26.47
CA ARG A 134 -8.56 -0.07 26.49
C ARG A 134 -8.65 -0.91 27.76
N ARG A 135 -7.54 -1.03 28.51
CA ARG A 135 -7.49 -1.75 29.78
C ARG A 135 -7.89 -0.85 30.94
N SER A 136 -7.53 0.44 30.91
CA SER A 136 -8.01 1.41 31.89
C SER A 136 -9.52 1.61 31.78
N GLU A 137 -10.06 1.77 30.57
CA GLU A 137 -11.51 1.89 30.34
C GLU A 137 -12.29 0.72 30.93
N ARG A 138 -11.81 -0.52 30.74
CA ARG A 138 -12.41 -1.74 31.29
C ARG A 138 -12.30 -1.89 32.81
N ASN A 139 -11.34 -1.22 33.43
CA ASN A 139 -11.09 -1.28 34.86
C ASN A 139 -11.62 -0.03 35.59
N THR A 140 -12.34 0.85 34.89
CA THR A 140 -13.08 1.94 35.52
C THR A 140 -14.38 1.33 36.06
N PRO A 141 -14.63 1.35 37.39
CA PRO A 141 -15.83 0.77 37.98
C PRO A 141 -17.11 1.51 37.54
#